data_AF-A0A699X7J8-F1
#
_entry.id   AF-A0A699X7J8-F1
#
_cell.length_a   1.000
_cell.length_b   1.000
_cell.length_c   1.000
_cell.angle_alpha   90.00
_cell.angle_beta   90.00
_cell.angle_gamma   90.00
#
_symmetry.space_group_name_H-M   'P 1'
#
loop_
_entity.id
_entity.type
_entity.pdbx_description
1 polymer ?
#
loop_
_entity_poly.entity_id
_entity_poly.type
_entity_poly.pdbx_seq_one_letter_code
_entity_poly.pdbx_strand_id
1 'polypeptide(L)'
;SKKQKRDYYMVVIKSNFGWKVKDFRGTTFEEIEAKFTTVWKQLKDFIPVGSKEEAERLKRKGLSLEQESIKKLNTSEKVTEEAKCPDEVPEE
;
A
#
# COMPACT_ATOMS: atom_id res chain seq x y z
N SER A 1 -1.66 -11.34 -9.94
CA SER A 1 -1.02 -12.54 -9.34
C SER A 1 -0.40 -12.21 -7.98
N LYS A 2 -0.33 -13.19 -7.05
CA LYS A 2 0.31 -13.03 -5.72
C LYS A 2 1.77 -12.54 -5.84
N LYS A 3 2.46 -12.97 -6.90
CA LYS A 3 3.82 -12.50 -7.25
C LYS A 3 3.85 -11.00 -7.62
N GLN A 4 2.94 -10.55 -8.49
CA GLN A 4 2.85 -9.13 -8.89
C GLN A 4 2.54 -8.22 -7.70
N LYS A 5 1.63 -8.63 -6.80
CA LYS A 5 1.36 -7.88 -5.55
C LYS A 5 2.60 -7.78 -4.68
N ARG A 6 3.35 -8.87 -4.52
CA ARG A 6 4.59 -8.88 -3.74
C ARG A 6 5.65 -7.95 -4.33
N ASP A 7 5.88 -8.03 -5.64
CA ASP A 7 6.85 -7.18 -6.33
C ASP A 7 6.48 -5.70 -6.22
N TYR A 8 5.19 -5.40 -6.36
CA TYR A 8 4.62 -4.06 -6.17
C TYR A 8 4.87 -3.53 -4.74
N TYR A 9 4.47 -4.27 -3.71
CA TYR A 9 4.67 -3.86 -2.31
C TYR A 9 6.14 -3.60 -2.01
N MET A 10 7.01 -4.48 -2.49
CA MET A 10 8.45 -4.36 -2.29
C MET A 10 9.01 -3.08 -2.91
N VAL A 11 8.56 -2.68 -4.10
CA VAL A 11 8.95 -1.42 -4.76
C VAL A 11 8.52 -0.19 -3.96
N VAL A 12 7.27 -0.18 -3.45
CA VAL A 12 6.73 0.94 -2.66
C VAL A 12 7.45 1.08 -1.32
N ILE A 13 7.73 -0.02 -0.62
CA ILE A 13 8.47 -0.03 0.65
C ILE A 13 9.91 0.49 0.40
N LYS A 14 10.57 -0.01 -0.66
CA LYS A 14 11.94 0.37 -1.02
C LYS A 14 12.10 1.88 -1.22
N SER A 15 11.11 2.52 -1.84
CA SER A 15 11.10 3.94 -2.16
C SER A 15 10.88 4.87 -0.95
N ASN A 16 10.43 4.33 0.19
CA ASN A 16 10.10 5.15 1.36
C ASN A 16 11.10 5.01 2.50
N PHE A 17 11.63 3.80 2.75
CA PHE A 17 12.45 3.54 3.93
C PHE A 17 13.95 3.28 3.64
N GLY A 18 14.40 3.36 2.38
CA GLY A 18 15.81 3.09 2.03
C GLY A 18 16.19 1.60 2.06
N TRP A 19 15.20 0.71 2.03
CA TRP A 19 15.40 -0.73 2.01
C TRP A 19 16.03 -1.16 0.68
N LYS A 20 16.67 -2.33 0.65
CA LYS A 20 17.23 -2.95 -0.55
C LYS A 20 16.53 -4.28 -0.82
N VAL A 21 16.60 -4.74 -2.06
CA VAL A 21 15.99 -6.03 -2.48
C VAL A 21 16.50 -7.20 -1.61
N LYS A 22 17.76 -7.14 -1.16
CA LYS A 22 18.34 -8.14 -0.25
C LYS A 22 17.64 -8.22 1.11
N ASP A 23 17.05 -7.13 1.60
CA ASP A 23 16.39 -7.08 2.90
C ASP A 23 15.01 -7.79 2.88
N PHE A 24 14.53 -8.13 1.68
CA PHE A 24 13.31 -8.90 1.46
C PHE A 24 13.57 -10.40 1.19
N ARG A 25 14.85 -10.83 1.12
CA ARG A 25 15.17 -12.25 0.99
C ARG A 25 14.79 -12.97 2.28
N GLY A 26 13.98 -14.02 2.17
CA GLY A 26 13.47 -14.77 3.31
C GLY A 26 12.24 -14.16 3.99
N THR A 27 11.81 -12.96 3.60
CA THR A 27 10.61 -12.32 4.15
C THR A 27 9.34 -12.94 3.58
N THR A 28 8.39 -13.29 4.45
CA THR A 28 7.08 -13.82 4.04
C THR A 28 6.24 -12.75 3.34
N PHE A 29 5.20 -13.19 2.62
CA PHE A 29 4.28 -12.24 1.98
C PHE A 29 3.53 -11.39 3.01
N GLU A 30 3.08 -11.97 4.13
CA GLU A 30 2.37 -11.25 5.19
C GLU A 30 3.23 -10.17 5.84
N GLU A 31 4.52 -10.41 6.06
CA GLU A 31 5.39 -9.40 6.65
C GLU A 31 5.70 -8.25 5.66
N ILE A 32 5.78 -8.56 4.36
CA ILE A 32 5.86 -7.54 3.30
C ILE A 32 4.55 -6.74 3.24
N GLU A 33 3.41 -7.40 3.37
CA GLU A 33 2.10 -6.77 3.36
C GLU A 33 1.94 -5.82 4.56
N ALA A 34 2.27 -6.26 5.78
CA ALA A 34 2.21 -5.42 6.98
C ALA A 34 3.13 -4.18 6.89
N LYS A 35 4.35 -4.36 6.33
CA LYS A 35 5.27 -3.25 6.07
C LYS A 35 4.69 -2.29 5.03
N PHE A 36 4.09 -2.81 3.97
CA PHE A 36 3.41 -2.01 2.96
C PHE A 36 2.27 -1.20 3.59
N THR A 37 1.39 -1.79 4.39
CA THR A 37 0.27 -1.06 5.02
C THR A 37 0.76 0.09 5.89
N THR A 38 1.88 -0.10 6.60
CA THR A 38 2.51 0.95 7.42
C THR A 38 2.99 2.11 6.56
N VAL A 39 3.72 1.82 5.48
CA VAL A 39 4.19 2.83 4.51
C VAL A 39 3.00 3.53 3.83
N TRP A 40 1.97 2.76 3.50
CA TRP A 40 0.79 3.23 2.80
C TRP A 40 -0.04 4.17 3.66
N LYS A 41 -0.23 3.85 4.94
CA LYS A 41 -0.88 4.72 5.92
C LYS A 41 -0.13 6.05 6.05
N GLN A 42 1.20 6.02 6.17
CA GLN A 42 2.01 7.26 6.18
C GLN A 42 1.85 8.06 4.88
N LEU A 43 1.67 7.39 3.74
CA LEU A 43 1.45 8.08 2.48
C LEU A 43 0.07 8.77 2.43
N LYS A 44 -0.98 8.09 2.93
CA LYS A 44 -2.35 8.64 3.06
C LYS A 44 -2.42 9.81 4.04
N ASP A 45 -1.69 9.74 5.16
CA ASP A 45 -1.69 10.78 6.19
C ASP A 45 -1.07 12.10 5.68
N PHE A 46 -0.17 12.03 4.69
CA PHE A 46 0.48 13.20 4.10
C PHE A 46 -0.23 13.77 2.88
N ILE A 47 -1.04 12.98 2.17
CA ILE A 47 -1.71 13.39 0.93
C ILE A 47 -3.10 12.75 0.88
N PRO A 48 -4.18 13.55 0.73
CA PRO A 48 -5.51 13.00 0.54
C PRO A 48 -5.55 12.09 -0.70
N VAL A 49 -5.99 10.85 -0.50
CA VAL A 49 -6.10 9.79 -1.52
C VAL A 49 -6.87 10.31 -2.73
N GLY A 50 -6.31 10.12 -3.93
CA GLY A 50 -6.95 10.51 -5.18
C GLY A 50 -6.74 11.98 -5.58
N SER A 51 -5.91 12.73 -4.86
CA SER A 51 -5.46 14.05 -5.28
C SER A 51 -4.38 13.97 -6.38
N LYS A 52 -4.26 15.03 -7.18
CA LYS A 52 -3.24 15.15 -8.23
C LYS A 52 -1.81 15.16 -7.65
N GLU A 53 -1.69 15.63 -6.42
CA GLU A 53 -0.43 15.73 -5.67
C GLU A 53 0.14 14.35 -5.29
N GLU A 54 -0.71 13.36 -5.04
CA GLU A 54 -0.32 11.96 -4.79
C GLU A 54 0.51 11.42 -5.95
N ALA A 55 -0.03 11.56 -7.17
CA ALA A 55 0.61 11.09 -8.40
C ALA A 55 1.92 11.82 -8.69
N GLU A 56 2.00 13.13 -8.43
CA GLU A 56 3.25 13.88 -8.60
C GLU A 56 4.33 13.46 -7.60
N ARG A 57 3.98 13.19 -6.34
CA ARG A 57 4.95 12.77 -5.33
C ARG A 57 5.47 11.36 -5.58
N LEU A 58 4.61 10.44 -6.02
CA LEU A 58 5.05 9.11 -6.48
C LEU A 58 6.01 9.22 -7.67
N LYS A 59 5.70 10.08 -8.66
CA LYS A 59 6.60 10.36 -9.79
C LYS A 59 7.95 10.93 -9.35
N ARG A 60 7.97 11.89 -8.40
CA ARG A 60 9.23 12.43 -7.83
C ARG A 60 10.04 11.36 -7.09
N LYS A 61 9.37 10.41 -6.44
CA LYS A 61 10.01 9.25 -5.79
C LYS A 61 10.45 8.16 -6.78
N GLY A 62 10.22 8.34 -8.08
CA GLY A 62 10.56 7.36 -9.12
C GLY A 62 9.62 6.15 -9.15
N LEU A 63 8.50 6.22 -8.43
CA LEU A 63 7.44 5.22 -8.48
C LEU A 63 6.49 5.61 -9.63
N SER A 64 6.81 5.21 -10.87
CA SER A 64 5.90 5.35 -12.00
C SER A 64 4.81 4.28 -11.92
N LEU A 65 3.94 4.44 -10.93
CA LEU A 65 2.79 3.59 -10.75
C LEU A 65 1.71 4.09 -11.70
N GLU A 66 1.29 3.24 -12.64
CA GLU A 66 0.15 3.57 -13.49
C GLU A 66 -1.02 3.90 -12.56
N GLN A 67 -1.57 5.11 -12.69
CA GLN A 67 -2.62 5.62 -11.81
C GLN A 67 -3.78 4.63 -11.68
N GLU A 68 -4.03 3.83 -12.73
CA GLU A 68 -5.00 2.74 -12.75
C GLU A 68 -4.67 1.61 -11.75
N SER A 69 -3.41 1.22 -11.65
CA SER A 69 -2.96 0.18 -10.70
C SER A 69 -3.01 0.65 -9.24
N ILE A 70 -2.73 1.94 -8.97
CA ILE A 70 -3.01 2.54 -7.65
C ILE A 70 -4.51 2.50 -7.38
N LYS A 71 -5.34 2.96 -8.33
CA LYS A 71 -6.81 2.97 -8.18
C LYS A 71 -7.34 1.58 -7.86
N LYS A 72 -6.92 0.56 -8.60
CA LYS A 72 -7.33 -0.84 -8.38
C LYS A 72 -6.89 -1.36 -7.01
N LEU A 73 -5.68 -1.01 -6.57
CA LEU A 73 -5.13 -1.46 -5.29
C LEU A 73 -5.77 -0.75 -4.10
N ASN A 74 -6.01 0.56 -4.21
CA ASN A 74 -6.75 1.38 -3.25
C ASN A 74 -8.21 0.96 -3.13
N THR A 75 -8.85 0.61 -4.24
CA THR A 75 -10.24 0.12 -4.20
C THR A 75 -10.28 -1.22 -3.47
N SER A 76 -9.31 -2.11 -3.71
CA SER A 76 -9.20 -3.40 -3.00
C SER A 76 -8.88 -3.22 -1.50
N GLU A 77 -8.06 -2.23 -1.12
CA GLU A 77 -7.72 -1.96 0.28
C GLU A 77 -8.86 -1.25 1.02
N LYS A 78 -9.49 -0.23 0.41
CA LYS A 78 -10.70 0.42 0.96
C LYS A 78 -11.83 -0.58 1.19
N VAL A 79 -12.03 -1.52 0.26
CA VAL A 79 -13.01 -2.60 0.42
C VAL A 79 -12.63 -3.57 1.55
N THR A 80 -11.34 -3.71 1.87
CA THR A 80 -10.88 -4.56 2.99
C THR A 80 -10.99 -3.84 4.34
N GLU A 81 -10.81 -2.50 4.37
CA GLU A 81 -10.98 -1.68 5.58
C GLU A 81 -12.46 -1.57 5.97
N GLU A 82 -13.37 -1.42 5.00
CA GLU A 82 -14.82 -1.35 5.24
C GLU A 82 -15.40 -2.72 5.65
N ALA A 83 -14.77 -3.83 5.24
CA ALA A 83 -15.20 -5.19 5.59
C ALA A 83 -14.72 -5.68 6.98
N LYS A 84 -13.84 -4.93 7.66
CA LYS A 84 -13.40 -5.23 9.03
C LYS A 84 -14.12 -4.39 10.09
N CYS A 85 -15.30 -3.89 9.78
CA CYS A 85 -16.31 -3.60 10.79
C CYS A 85 -17.19 -4.85 10.92
N PRO A 86 -16.86 -5.85 11.77
CA PRO A 86 -17.92 -6.71 12.25
C PRO A 86 -18.85 -5.81 13.07
N ASP A 87 -20.08 -5.77 12.60
CA ASP A 87 -21.25 -5.42 13.37
C ASP A 87 -21.16 -6.07 14.78
N GLU A 88 -20.73 -5.31 15.77
CA GLU A 88 -20.88 -5.66 17.19
C GLU A 88 -21.18 -4.36 17.93
N VAL A 89 -22.46 -4.06 18.12
CA VAL A 89 -23.19 -4.42 19.35
C VAL A 89 -24.71 -4.38 19.06
N PRO A 90 -25.43 -5.50 19.19
CA PRO A 90 -26.85 -5.49 19.55
C PRO A 90 -27.00 -6.13 20.94
N GLU A 91 -27.01 -5.32 21.97
CA GLU A 91 -27.47 -5.63 23.34
C GLU A 91 -27.52 -4.26 24.03
N GLU A 92 -28.65 -3.70 24.49
CA GLU A 92 -29.92 -4.24 24.98
C GLU A 92 -31.04 -3.21 24.73
#